data_AF-A0A1U7H9E7-F1
#
_entry.id   AF-A0A1U7H9E7-F1
#
_cell.length_a   1.000
_cell.length_b   1.000
_cell.length_c   1.000
_cell.angle_alpha   90.00
_cell.angle_beta   90.00
_cell.angle_gamma   90.00
#
_symmetry.space_group_name_H-M   'P 1'
#
loop_
_entity.id
_entity.type
_entity.pdbx_description
1 polymer ?
#
loop_
_entity_poly.entity_id
_entity_poly.type
_entity_poly.pdbx_seq_one_letter_code
_entity_poly.pdbx_strand_id
1 'polypeptide(L)'
;MVIGDWEILVEQKEKTMETNVIELLEQEQPMFHLKSLTQEVPNAENFFFKRGTTETKEFSRTSYTIGKDVLNYIASIVTPNSVTLETGGGYSTVVFTSNAKKHVCVNPDVTANQLVKDWLRDRGYTCDNLYFIEDSSDRGLAKLALSESSESIDVALIDGSHSFPFPIVDWHFIDLFLKAGSKLLVDDTQINSVKILSDFLSLESSYKKIAEIGKCIVFEKTSDTRMMGWLDQEINKRPFTGFSESEVASKINPFKAFLQKIGIL
;
A
#
# COMPACT_ATOMS: atom_id res chain seq x y z
N MET A 1 -36.71 -1.02 -62.45
CA MET A 1 -35.91 0.19 -62.18
C MET A 1 -35.93 0.38 -60.68
N VAL A 2 -34.76 0.15 -60.07
CA VAL A 2 -34.32 0.34 -58.67
C VAL A 2 -35.26 -0.13 -57.55
N ILE A 3 -34.84 -1.26 -56.97
CA ILE A 3 -35.13 -1.77 -55.63
C ILE A 3 -34.43 -0.83 -54.64
N GLY A 4 -35.09 -0.40 -53.56
CA GLY A 4 -34.51 0.43 -52.51
C GLY A 4 -34.80 -0.17 -51.14
N ASP A 5 -33.76 -0.76 -50.57
CA ASP A 5 -33.78 -1.58 -49.36
C ASP A 5 -34.09 -0.78 -48.08
N TRP A 6 -34.79 -1.43 -47.17
CA TRP A 6 -34.96 -1.01 -45.79
C TRP A 6 -33.66 -1.27 -45.03
N GLU A 7 -32.77 -0.27 -44.98
CA GLU A 7 -31.70 -0.28 -43.99
C GLU A 7 -32.30 0.02 -42.62
N ILE A 8 -32.42 -1.05 -41.83
CA ILE A 8 -32.51 -0.99 -40.37
C ILE A 8 -31.26 -0.26 -39.91
N LEU A 9 -31.41 1.01 -39.54
CA LEU A 9 -30.44 1.70 -38.71
C LEU A 9 -30.37 0.93 -37.39
N VAL A 10 -29.42 0.00 -37.31
CA VAL A 10 -28.92 -0.51 -36.04
C VAL A 10 -28.27 0.71 -35.40
N GLU A 11 -29.06 1.38 -34.57
CA GLU A 11 -28.61 2.36 -33.62
C GLU A 11 -27.52 1.66 -32.80
N GLN A 12 -26.24 1.93 -33.15
CA GLN A 12 -25.14 1.60 -32.28
C GLN A 12 -25.40 2.42 -31.03
N LYS A 13 -25.93 1.75 -29.99
CA LYS A 13 -25.89 2.26 -28.64
C LYS A 13 -24.43 2.58 -28.35
N GLU A 14 -24.08 3.86 -28.48
CA GLU A 14 -23.00 4.45 -27.72
C GLU A 14 -23.20 3.96 -26.29
N LYS A 15 -22.24 3.19 -25.80
CA LYS A 15 -22.29 2.54 -24.50
C LYS A 15 -22.08 3.62 -23.44
N THR A 16 -23.10 4.45 -23.23
CA THR A 16 -23.14 5.48 -22.21
C THR A 16 -23.30 4.82 -20.85
N MET A 17 -22.17 4.58 -20.20
CA MET A 17 -21.88 4.70 -18.77
C MET A 17 -20.50 4.06 -18.59
N GLU A 18 -19.46 4.86 -18.37
CA GLU A 18 -18.20 4.37 -17.81
C GLU A 18 -18.54 3.72 -16.46
N THR A 19 -18.78 2.40 -16.45
CA THR A 19 -19.00 1.68 -15.21
C THR A 19 -17.75 1.87 -14.37
N ASN A 20 -17.93 2.42 -13.17
CA ASN A 20 -16.84 2.64 -12.24
C ASN A 20 -16.11 1.30 -12.02
N VAL A 21 -14.78 1.27 -12.17
CA VAL A 21 -14.00 0.03 -12.05
C VAL A 21 -14.23 -0.69 -10.72
N ILE A 22 -14.56 0.05 -9.66
CA ILE A 22 -14.91 -0.50 -8.34
C ILE A 22 -16.25 -1.27 -8.38
N GLU A 23 -17.24 -0.78 -9.13
CA GLU A 23 -18.52 -1.47 -9.32
C GLU A 23 -18.34 -2.76 -10.12
N LEU A 24 -17.48 -2.75 -11.14
CA LEU A 24 -17.12 -3.98 -11.89
C LEU A 24 -16.46 -5.01 -10.98
N LEU A 25 -15.52 -4.58 -10.13
CA LEU A 25 -14.87 -5.46 -9.15
C LEU A 25 -15.88 -6.06 -8.15
N GLU A 26 -16.84 -5.26 -7.67
CA GLU A 26 -17.88 -5.73 -6.74
C GLU A 26 -18.85 -6.71 -7.41
N GLN A 27 -19.22 -6.46 -8.67
CA GLN A 27 -20.13 -7.31 -9.43
C GLN A 27 -19.50 -8.66 -9.79
N GLU A 28 -18.26 -8.65 -10.26
CA GLU A 28 -17.63 -9.84 -10.84
C GLU A 28 -16.78 -10.62 -9.83
N GLN A 29 -16.36 -9.97 -8.75
CA GLN A 29 -15.58 -10.55 -7.66
C GLN A 29 -14.39 -11.40 -8.14
N PRO A 30 -13.50 -10.88 -9.01
CA PRO A 30 -12.38 -11.67 -9.51
C PRO A 30 -11.48 -12.16 -8.36
N MET A 31 -11.00 -13.39 -8.48
CA MET A 31 -10.19 -14.07 -7.46
C MET A 31 -8.71 -13.98 -7.81
N PHE A 32 -8.09 -12.85 -7.47
CA PHE A 32 -6.69 -12.59 -7.82
C PHE A 32 -5.67 -13.21 -6.89
N HIS A 33 -6.02 -13.62 -5.67
CA HIS A 33 -5.06 -14.02 -4.65
C HIS A 33 -4.89 -15.53 -4.55
N LEU A 34 -3.68 -15.97 -4.21
CA LEU A 34 -3.41 -17.35 -3.85
C LEU A 34 -4.19 -17.72 -2.59
N LYS A 35 -5.01 -18.77 -2.66
CA LYS A 35 -5.83 -19.19 -1.52
C LYS A 35 -4.96 -19.83 -0.44
N SER A 36 -4.82 -19.11 0.67
CA SER A 36 -4.20 -19.58 1.91
C SER A 36 -5.18 -20.47 2.71
N LEU A 37 -4.70 -21.07 3.80
CA LEU A 37 -5.47 -21.96 4.68
C LEU A 37 -6.01 -23.21 3.96
N THR A 38 -5.28 -23.70 2.96
CA THR A 38 -5.54 -24.96 2.27
C THR A 38 -4.51 -26.01 2.66
N GLN A 39 -4.74 -27.28 2.30
CA GLN A 39 -3.75 -28.33 2.53
C GLN A 39 -2.45 -28.09 1.73
N GLU A 40 -2.57 -27.54 0.52
CA GLU A 40 -1.45 -27.29 -0.39
C GLU A 40 -0.71 -25.99 -0.06
N VAL A 41 -1.46 -24.96 0.34
CA VAL A 41 -0.94 -23.65 0.76
C VAL A 41 -1.53 -23.30 2.14
N PRO A 42 -0.95 -23.83 3.23
CA PRO A 42 -1.44 -23.53 4.58
C PRO A 42 -1.28 -22.06 4.95
N ASN A 43 -0.23 -21.42 4.45
CA ASN A 43 0.07 -20.01 4.69
C ASN A 43 0.75 -19.41 3.44
N ALA A 44 0.04 -18.52 2.75
CA ALA A 44 0.53 -17.89 1.52
C ALA A 44 1.79 -17.02 1.74
N GLU A 45 1.88 -16.25 2.84
CA GLU A 45 3.07 -15.43 3.12
C GLU A 45 4.32 -16.31 3.29
N ASN A 46 4.23 -17.37 4.11
CA ASN A 46 5.32 -18.31 4.31
C ASN A 46 5.64 -19.10 3.03
N PHE A 47 4.65 -19.35 2.18
CA PHE A 47 4.84 -19.99 0.89
C PHE A 47 5.77 -19.15 0.01
N PHE A 48 5.47 -17.86 -0.18
CA PHE A 48 6.32 -16.95 -0.95
C PHE A 48 7.64 -16.64 -0.24
N PHE A 49 7.68 -16.58 1.09
CA PHE A 49 8.93 -16.40 1.81
C PHE A 49 9.93 -17.54 1.52
N LYS A 50 9.45 -18.80 1.48
CA LYS A 50 10.29 -19.97 1.22
C LYS A 50 10.64 -20.15 -0.25
N ARG A 51 9.71 -19.86 -1.16
CA ARG A 51 9.87 -20.11 -2.60
C ARG A 51 10.39 -18.91 -3.37
N GLY A 52 10.29 -17.71 -2.81
CA GLY A 52 10.50 -16.46 -3.53
C GLY A 52 9.39 -16.21 -4.56
N THR A 53 9.73 -15.43 -5.58
CA THR A 53 8.86 -15.16 -6.73
C THR A 53 8.50 -16.45 -7.46
N THR A 54 7.22 -16.68 -7.72
CA THR A 54 6.76 -17.96 -8.26
C THR A 54 5.42 -17.84 -8.95
N GLU A 55 5.25 -18.63 -10.02
CA GLU A 55 3.93 -18.85 -10.63
C GLU A 55 3.12 -19.82 -9.77
N THR A 56 1.82 -19.54 -9.62
CA THR A 56 0.91 -20.28 -8.74
C THR A 56 -0.40 -20.67 -9.45
N LYS A 57 -0.33 -20.92 -10.76
CA LYS A 57 -1.49 -21.20 -11.64
C LYS A 57 -2.24 -22.48 -11.24
N GLU A 58 -1.52 -23.44 -10.68
CA GLU A 58 -2.01 -24.74 -10.26
C GLU A 58 -2.80 -24.71 -8.94
N PHE A 59 -2.67 -23.64 -8.16
CA PHE A 59 -3.29 -23.54 -6.85
C PHE A 59 -4.65 -22.84 -6.89
N SER A 60 -5.49 -23.18 -5.91
CA SER A 60 -6.77 -22.51 -5.71
C SER A 60 -6.60 -21.00 -5.51
N ARG A 61 -7.56 -20.23 -6.03
CA ARG A 61 -7.59 -18.77 -5.90
C ARG A 61 -8.72 -18.29 -4.99
N THR A 62 -8.62 -17.06 -4.54
CA THR A 62 -9.62 -16.35 -3.73
C THR A 62 -9.46 -14.84 -3.91
N SER A 63 -10.30 -14.05 -3.25
CA SER A 63 -10.13 -12.61 -3.11
C SER A 63 -9.97 -12.26 -1.63
N TYR A 64 -8.79 -11.78 -1.25
CA TYR A 64 -8.49 -11.14 0.04
C TYR A 64 -8.50 -9.63 -0.14
N THR A 65 -9.58 -9.10 -0.73
CA THR A 65 -9.64 -7.70 -1.15
C THR A 65 -9.67 -6.73 0.02
N ILE A 66 -9.04 -5.58 -0.17
CA ILE A 66 -9.19 -4.40 0.68
C ILE A 66 -10.63 -3.89 0.63
N GLY A 67 -11.09 -3.25 1.72
CA GLY A 67 -12.48 -2.81 1.83
C GLY A 67 -12.90 -1.82 0.73
N LYS A 68 -14.15 -1.92 0.25
CA LYS A 68 -14.70 -1.05 -0.79
C LYS A 68 -14.58 0.45 -0.45
N ASP A 69 -14.77 0.82 0.81
CA ASP A 69 -14.62 2.21 1.25
C ASP A 69 -13.18 2.72 1.11
N VAL A 70 -12.19 1.83 1.29
CA VAL A 70 -10.79 2.16 1.05
C VAL A 70 -10.51 2.31 -0.44
N LEU A 71 -11.06 1.43 -1.29
CA LEU A 71 -10.97 1.56 -2.75
C LEU A 71 -11.57 2.89 -3.24
N ASN A 72 -12.75 3.26 -2.72
CA ASN A 72 -13.40 4.53 -3.02
C ASN A 72 -12.54 5.72 -2.56
N TYR A 73 -11.94 5.62 -1.37
CA TYR A 73 -11.04 6.66 -0.88
C TYR A 73 -9.80 6.80 -1.75
N ILE A 74 -9.15 5.70 -2.14
CA ILE A 74 -8.01 5.70 -3.08
C ILE A 74 -8.42 6.42 -4.38
N ALA A 75 -9.53 6.03 -4.99
CA ALA A 75 -10.04 6.67 -6.21
C ALA A 75 -10.31 8.17 -6.04
N SER A 76 -10.66 8.62 -4.83
CA SER A 76 -10.91 10.05 -4.54
C SER A 76 -9.65 10.90 -4.38
N ILE A 77 -8.50 10.30 -4.05
CA ILE A 77 -7.24 11.03 -3.79
C ILE A 77 -6.21 10.86 -4.89
N VAL A 78 -6.32 9.81 -5.71
CA VAL A 78 -5.43 9.56 -6.85
C VAL A 78 -5.91 10.40 -8.03
N THR A 79 -4.97 11.07 -8.69
CA THR A 79 -5.24 11.87 -9.88
C THR A 79 -4.59 11.25 -11.11
N PRO A 80 -5.01 11.61 -12.33
CA PRO A 80 -4.36 11.16 -13.57
C PRO A 80 -2.88 11.51 -13.70
N ASN A 81 -2.35 12.41 -12.86
CA ASN A 81 -0.93 12.76 -12.79
C ASN A 81 -0.16 12.02 -11.70
N SER A 82 -0.85 11.28 -10.82
CA SER A 82 -0.26 10.65 -9.66
C SER A 82 0.66 9.49 -10.03
N VAL A 83 1.77 9.38 -9.31
CA VAL A 83 2.65 8.20 -9.30
C VAL A 83 2.38 7.45 -8.01
N THR A 84 2.07 6.17 -8.12
CA THR A 84 1.60 5.36 -6.99
C THR A 84 2.41 4.08 -6.81
N LEU A 85 2.49 3.61 -5.56
CA LEU A 85 3.25 2.42 -5.17
C LEU A 85 2.43 1.57 -4.19
N GLU A 86 2.42 0.25 -4.35
CA GLU A 86 1.87 -0.63 -3.32
C GLU A 86 2.75 -1.86 -3.07
N THR A 87 2.64 -2.41 -1.86
CA THR A 87 3.07 -3.78 -1.55
C THR A 87 1.85 -4.66 -1.38
N GLY A 88 1.87 -5.85 -1.99
CA GLY A 88 0.67 -6.64 -2.19
C GLY A 88 -0.14 -6.13 -3.39
N GLY A 89 -0.83 -7.04 -4.09
CA GLY A 89 -1.58 -6.70 -5.30
C GLY A 89 -2.98 -7.32 -5.29
N GLY A 90 -3.92 -6.71 -5.99
CA GLY A 90 -5.32 -7.11 -6.03
C GLY A 90 -6.24 -6.01 -6.57
N TYR A 91 -7.31 -5.70 -5.85
CA TYR A 91 -8.30 -4.70 -6.29
C TYR A 91 -7.76 -3.29 -6.22
N SER A 92 -6.90 -3.00 -5.23
CA SER A 92 -6.17 -1.73 -5.15
C SER A 92 -5.32 -1.50 -6.39
N THR A 93 -4.61 -2.54 -6.88
CA THR A 93 -3.84 -2.48 -8.14
C THR A 93 -4.70 -2.04 -9.32
N VAL A 94 -5.90 -2.61 -9.44
CA VAL A 94 -6.86 -2.28 -10.49
C VAL A 94 -7.29 -0.81 -10.38
N VAL A 95 -7.62 -0.34 -9.17
CA VAL A 95 -8.02 1.05 -8.94
C VAL A 95 -6.88 2.02 -9.20
N PHE A 96 -5.67 1.77 -8.69
CA PHE A 96 -4.50 2.60 -8.95
C PHE A 96 -4.18 2.67 -10.44
N THR A 97 -4.14 1.52 -11.13
CA THR A 97 -3.85 1.45 -12.57
C THR A 97 -4.86 2.25 -13.40
N SER A 98 -6.14 2.22 -13.00
CA SER A 98 -7.20 2.91 -13.73
C SER A 98 -7.21 4.43 -13.53
N ASN A 99 -6.56 4.94 -12.48
CA ASN A 99 -6.65 6.35 -12.08
C ASN A 99 -5.31 7.10 -12.10
N ALA A 100 -4.17 6.41 -12.05
CA ALA A 100 -2.85 7.01 -11.90
C ALA A 100 -2.10 7.11 -13.24
N LYS A 101 -1.20 8.10 -13.35
CA LYS A 101 -0.22 8.21 -14.45
C LYS A 101 0.66 6.97 -14.52
N LYS A 102 1.04 6.45 -13.35
CA LYS A 102 1.95 5.32 -13.16
C LYS A 102 1.64 4.63 -11.84
N HIS A 103 1.62 3.31 -11.88
CA HIS A 103 1.45 2.47 -10.70
C HIS A 103 2.55 1.40 -10.65
N VAL A 104 3.21 1.28 -9.51
CA VAL A 104 4.19 0.24 -9.22
C VAL A 104 3.60 -0.68 -8.14
N CYS A 105 3.49 -1.98 -8.42
CA CYS A 105 3.04 -2.97 -7.45
C CYS A 105 4.17 -3.96 -7.17
N VAL A 106 4.56 -4.10 -5.91
CA VAL A 106 5.54 -5.11 -5.47
C VAL A 106 4.80 -6.34 -4.96
N ASN A 107 4.84 -7.42 -5.72
CA ASN A 107 4.11 -8.64 -5.39
C ASN A 107 4.81 -9.89 -5.96
N PRO A 108 5.14 -10.90 -5.14
CA PRO A 108 5.89 -12.09 -5.58
C PRO A 108 5.05 -13.12 -6.36
N ASP A 109 3.72 -13.00 -6.35
CA ASP A 109 2.83 -13.92 -7.07
C ASP A 109 2.67 -13.50 -8.54
N VAL A 110 3.48 -14.13 -9.40
CA VAL A 110 3.47 -13.86 -10.85
C VAL A 110 2.10 -14.15 -11.46
N THR A 111 1.39 -15.17 -10.95
CA THR A 111 0.05 -15.51 -11.43
C THR A 111 -0.97 -14.44 -11.04
N ALA A 112 -0.93 -13.93 -9.80
CA ALA A 112 -1.82 -12.83 -9.39
C ALA A 112 -1.62 -11.60 -10.27
N ASN A 113 -0.36 -11.24 -10.52
CA ASN A 113 0.01 -10.10 -11.35
C ASN A 113 -0.55 -10.22 -12.77
N GLN A 114 -0.44 -11.42 -13.35
CA GLN A 114 -0.99 -11.69 -14.68
C GLN A 114 -2.52 -11.65 -14.70
N LEU A 115 -3.19 -12.24 -13.69
CA LEU A 115 -4.65 -12.22 -13.59
C LEU A 115 -5.21 -10.79 -13.49
N VAL A 116 -4.55 -9.90 -12.74
CA VAL A 116 -4.93 -8.48 -12.68
C VAL A 116 -4.80 -7.82 -14.05
N LYS A 117 -3.66 -8.03 -14.74
CA LYS A 117 -3.42 -7.48 -16.09
C LYS A 117 -4.45 -7.98 -17.10
N ASP A 118 -4.74 -9.26 -17.10
CA ASP A 118 -5.70 -9.87 -18.02
C ASP A 118 -7.11 -9.35 -17.74
N TRP A 119 -7.50 -9.27 -16.47
CA TRP A 119 -8.81 -8.73 -16.08
C TRP A 119 -9.01 -7.28 -16.54
N LEU A 120 -7.98 -6.42 -16.40
CA LEU A 120 -7.99 -5.05 -16.89
C LEU A 120 -8.13 -5.00 -18.43
N ARG A 121 -7.30 -5.77 -19.15
CA ARG A 121 -7.28 -5.79 -20.63
C ARG A 121 -8.59 -6.30 -21.23
N ASP A 122 -9.15 -7.36 -20.66
CA ASP A 122 -10.43 -7.93 -21.10
C ASP A 122 -11.59 -6.93 -20.98
N ARG A 123 -11.43 -5.88 -20.16
CA ARG A 123 -12.39 -4.78 -19.96
C ARG A 123 -12.00 -3.49 -20.68
N GLY A 124 -10.96 -3.52 -21.51
CA GLY A 124 -10.52 -2.39 -22.33
C GLY A 124 -9.64 -1.37 -21.61
N TYR A 125 -9.15 -1.68 -20.41
CA TYR A 125 -8.17 -0.82 -19.73
C TYR A 125 -6.76 -1.06 -20.28
N THR A 126 -5.99 0.02 -20.45
CA THR A 126 -4.56 -0.07 -20.77
C THR A 126 -3.76 -0.40 -19.52
N CYS A 127 -2.72 -1.22 -19.65
CA CYS A 127 -1.81 -1.56 -18.54
C CYS A 127 -0.39 -1.02 -18.74
N ASP A 128 -0.20 -0.06 -19.65
CA ASP A 128 1.12 0.48 -19.99
C ASP A 128 1.75 1.30 -18.84
N ASN A 129 0.89 1.79 -17.94
CA ASN A 129 1.25 2.50 -16.72
C ASN A 129 1.43 1.58 -15.49
N LEU A 130 1.20 0.26 -15.62
CA LEU A 130 1.28 -0.71 -14.53
C LEU A 130 2.58 -1.52 -14.59
N TYR A 131 3.40 -1.36 -13.55
CA TYR A 131 4.70 -2.02 -13.41
C TYR A 131 4.70 -2.94 -12.21
N PHE A 132 4.86 -4.24 -12.43
CA PHE A 132 5.07 -5.19 -11.34
C PHE A 132 6.56 -5.36 -11.05
N ILE A 133 6.91 -5.26 -9.77
CA ILE A 133 8.17 -5.75 -9.25
C ILE A 133 7.87 -7.13 -8.64
N GLU A 134 8.19 -8.17 -9.39
CA GLU A 134 7.92 -9.56 -9.04
C GLU A 134 8.95 -10.06 -8.02
N ASP A 135 8.82 -9.61 -6.78
CA ASP A 135 9.69 -9.97 -5.66
C ASP A 135 8.94 -9.81 -4.33
N SER A 136 9.53 -10.32 -3.24
CA SER A 136 9.09 -9.93 -1.90
C SER A 136 9.41 -8.46 -1.65
N SER A 137 8.59 -7.78 -0.85
CA SER A 137 8.66 -6.34 -0.69
C SER A 137 10.01 -5.84 -0.13
N ASP A 138 10.60 -6.58 0.80
CA ASP A 138 11.93 -6.31 1.36
C ASP A 138 13.05 -6.27 0.30
N ARG A 139 12.94 -7.10 -0.76
CA ARG A 139 13.91 -7.14 -1.86
C ARG A 139 13.51 -6.21 -3.02
N GLY A 140 12.24 -6.20 -3.38
CA GLY A 140 11.69 -5.41 -4.48
C GLY A 140 11.82 -3.92 -4.23
N LEU A 141 11.44 -3.46 -3.03
CA LEU A 141 11.57 -2.06 -2.66
C LEU A 141 13.03 -1.64 -2.51
N ALA A 142 13.91 -2.49 -1.98
CA ALA A 142 15.33 -2.21 -1.89
C ALA A 142 15.96 -2.02 -3.29
N LYS A 143 15.62 -2.87 -4.25
CA LYS A 143 16.06 -2.73 -5.65
C LYS A 143 15.54 -1.43 -6.27
N LEU A 144 14.29 -1.09 -6.02
CA LEU A 144 13.70 0.16 -6.50
C LEU A 144 14.45 1.38 -5.93
N ALA A 145 14.78 1.37 -4.63
CA ALA A 145 15.48 2.45 -3.96
C ALA A 145 16.92 2.66 -4.46
N LEU A 146 17.55 1.62 -5.01
CA LEU A 146 18.88 1.69 -5.62
C LEU A 146 18.84 2.13 -7.10
N SER A 147 17.67 2.27 -7.70
CA SER A 147 17.55 2.69 -9.10
C SER A 147 17.85 4.18 -9.28
N GLU A 148 18.59 4.54 -10.32
CA GLU A 148 19.04 5.92 -10.59
C GLU A 148 17.91 6.92 -10.90
N SER A 149 16.65 6.47 -10.98
CA SER A 149 15.51 7.25 -11.50
C SER A 149 14.27 7.16 -10.61
N SER A 150 14.46 7.25 -9.29
CA SER A 150 13.34 7.17 -8.34
C SER A 150 12.49 8.45 -8.37
N GLU A 151 11.45 8.44 -9.20
CA GLU A 151 10.36 9.43 -9.23
C GLU A 151 9.67 9.48 -7.85
N SER A 152 9.22 10.67 -7.41
CA SER A 152 8.49 10.80 -6.15
C SER A 152 7.15 10.06 -6.23
N ILE A 153 6.77 9.41 -5.14
CA ILE A 153 5.48 8.73 -5.00
C ILE A 153 4.48 9.67 -4.31
N ASP A 154 3.32 9.87 -4.94
CA ASP A 154 2.24 10.72 -4.42
C ASP A 154 1.34 9.96 -3.45
N VAL A 155 1.06 8.69 -3.75
CA VAL A 155 0.23 7.81 -2.92
C VAL A 155 0.86 6.42 -2.84
N ALA A 156 1.09 5.95 -1.61
CA ALA A 156 1.58 4.60 -1.35
C ALA A 156 0.60 3.79 -0.50
N LEU A 157 0.55 2.48 -0.69
CA LEU A 157 -0.22 1.52 0.11
C LEU A 157 0.69 0.39 0.63
N ILE A 158 0.60 0.10 1.93
CA ILE A 158 1.18 -1.10 2.54
C ILE A 158 0.03 -2.08 2.81
N ASP A 159 -0.04 -3.15 2.01
CA ASP A 159 -1.07 -4.21 2.05
C ASP A 159 -0.49 -5.58 1.58
N GLY A 160 0.79 -5.80 1.90
CA GLY A 160 1.57 -6.94 1.44
C GLY A 160 1.66 -8.06 2.47
N SER A 161 2.89 -8.39 2.89
CA SER A 161 3.08 -9.33 4.00
C SER A 161 2.82 -8.62 5.32
N HIS A 162 1.98 -9.24 6.14
CA HIS A 162 1.68 -8.76 7.48
C HIS A 162 2.65 -9.31 8.52
N SER A 163 3.53 -10.25 8.16
CA SER A 163 4.50 -10.83 9.11
C SER A 163 5.49 -9.78 9.63
N PHE A 164 5.83 -9.82 10.93
CA PHE A 164 6.92 -8.98 11.44
C PHE A 164 8.26 -9.40 10.81
N PRO A 165 9.12 -8.47 10.32
CA PRO A 165 9.02 -7.01 10.40
C PRO A 165 8.54 -6.32 9.09
N PHE A 166 7.90 -7.05 8.17
CA PHE A 166 7.61 -6.58 6.81
C PHE A 166 6.93 -5.20 6.73
N PRO A 167 5.85 -4.88 7.48
CA PRO A 167 5.25 -3.55 7.39
C PRO A 167 6.24 -2.41 7.68
N ILE A 168 7.13 -2.60 8.65
CA ILE A 168 8.15 -1.60 9.04
C ILE A 168 9.23 -1.50 7.97
N VAL A 169 9.64 -2.61 7.36
CA VAL A 169 10.61 -2.65 6.26
C VAL A 169 10.03 -2.01 5.00
N ASP A 170 8.77 -2.29 4.69
CA ASP A 170 8.04 -1.69 3.57
C ASP A 170 8.00 -0.18 3.74
N TRP A 171 7.54 0.30 4.90
CA TRP A 171 7.58 1.72 5.23
C TRP A 171 8.98 2.31 5.11
N HIS A 172 10.01 1.63 5.62
CA HIS A 172 11.39 2.14 5.58
C HIS A 172 11.85 2.49 4.17
N PHE A 173 11.53 1.64 3.18
CA PHE A 173 11.89 1.91 1.79
C PHE A 173 10.89 2.84 1.10
N ILE A 174 9.58 2.67 1.33
CA ILE A 174 8.55 3.52 0.72
C ILE A 174 8.76 4.99 1.10
N ASP A 175 9.09 5.26 2.36
CA ASP A 175 9.35 6.62 2.86
C ASP A 175 10.44 7.37 2.07
N LEU A 176 11.40 6.65 1.48
CA LEU A 176 12.46 7.25 0.65
C LEU A 176 11.92 7.93 -0.61
N PHE A 177 10.75 7.51 -1.09
CA PHE A 177 10.12 8.05 -2.29
C PHE A 177 9.03 9.09 -1.99
N LEU A 178 8.56 9.17 -0.75
CA LEU A 178 7.50 10.09 -0.34
C LEU A 178 8.05 11.49 -0.08
N LYS A 179 7.31 12.51 -0.51
CA LYS A 179 7.57 13.93 -0.25
C LYS A 179 6.52 14.50 0.70
N ALA A 180 6.73 15.71 1.20
CA ALA A 180 5.71 16.42 1.95
C ALA A 180 4.43 16.54 1.08
N GLY A 181 3.28 16.16 1.65
CA GLY A 181 1.98 16.09 0.98
C GLY A 181 1.65 14.72 0.35
N SER A 182 2.63 13.82 0.22
CA SER A 182 2.38 12.44 -0.21
C SER A 182 1.54 11.69 0.84
N LYS A 183 0.72 10.74 0.38
CA LYS A 183 -0.18 9.96 1.22
C LYS A 183 0.35 8.54 1.37
N LEU A 184 0.32 8.02 2.59
CA LEU A 184 0.66 6.65 2.93
C LEU A 184 -0.56 5.99 3.58
N LEU A 185 -1.07 4.95 2.93
CA LEU A 185 -2.11 4.09 3.45
C LEU A 185 -1.46 2.85 4.05
N VAL A 186 -1.94 2.44 5.22
CA VAL A 186 -1.54 1.20 5.90
C VAL A 186 -2.80 0.41 6.16
N ASP A 187 -3.01 -0.70 5.44
CA ASP A 187 -4.16 -1.59 5.68
C ASP A 187 -3.88 -2.58 6.82
N ASP A 188 -4.92 -3.25 7.31
CA ASP A 188 -4.82 -4.32 8.31
C ASP A 188 -4.18 -3.90 9.65
N THR A 189 -4.41 -2.65 10.08
CA THR A 189 -3.87 -2.07 11.33
C THR A 189 -4.32 -2.76 12.61
N GLN A 190 -5.30 -3.66 12.56
CA GLN A 190 -5.68 -4.54 13.66
C GLN A 190 -4.69 -5.69 13.88
N ILE A 191 -3.84 -6.02 12.91
CA ILE A 191 -2.80 -7.05 13.04
C ILE A 191 -1.62 -6.47 13.81
N ASN A 192 -1.14 -7.15 14.86
CA ASN A 192 -0.13 -6.62 15.79
C ASN A 192 1.15 -6.08 15.13
N SER A 193 1.68 -6.78 14.14
CA SER A 193 2.88 -6.38 13.38
C SER A 193 2.68 -5.10 12.57
N VAL A 194 1.50 -4.92 11.98
CA VAL A 194 1.10 -3.70 11.30
C VAL A 194 0.82 -2.59 12.30
N LYS A 195 0.15 -2.93 13.41
CA LYS A 195 -0.19 -2.00 14.48
C LYS A 195 1.04 -1.28 15.04
N ILE A 196 2.17 -1.99 15.16
CA ILE A 196 3.45 -1.39 15.58
C ILE A 196 3.82 -0.22 14.65
N LEU A 197 3.70 -0.39 13.33
CA LEU A 197 3.95 0.67 12.36
C LEU A 197 2.93 1.80 12.50
N SER A 198 1.64 1.50 12.51
CA SER A 198 0.61 2.55 12.57
C SER A 198 0.68 3.36 13.87
N ASP A 199 1.00 2.71 14.99
CA ASP A 199 1.22 3.36 16.27
C ASP A 199 2.45 4.27 16.19
N PHE A 200 3.58 3.80 15.65
CA PHE A 200 4.77 4.62 15.42
C PHE A 200 4.46 5.87 14.56
N LEU A 201 3.84 5.69 13.40
CA LEU A 201 3.49 6.80 12.50
C LEU A 201 2.52 7.81 13.12
N SER A 202 1.67 7.38 14.05
CA SER A 202 0.75 8.26 14.78
C SER A 202 1.46 9.13 15.83
N LEU A 203 2.71 8.82 16.18
CA LEU A 203 3.52 9.59 17.12
C LEU A 203 4.46 10.55 16.44
N GLU A 204 5.07 10.09 15.35
CA GLU A 204 6.13 10.84 14.70
C GLU A 204 5.59 12.08 13.99
N SER A 205 6.21 13.23 14.24
CA SER A 205 5.83 14.51 13.61
C SER A 205 6.01 14.54 12.09
N SER A 206 6.78 13.60 11.53
CA SER A 206 6.99 13.44 10.09
C SER A 206 5.73 12.92 9.35
N TYR A 207 4.72 12.48 10.09
CA TYR A 207 3.45 11.99 9.55
C TYR A 207 2.27 12.60 10.32
N LYS A 208 1.19 12.87 9.58
CA LYS A 208 -0.08 13.30 10.15
C LYS A 208 -1.14 12.33 9.71
N LYS A 209 -1.82 11.67 10.66
CA LYS A 209 -3.02 10.90 10.36
C LYS A 209 -4.11 11.84 9.82
N ILE A 210 -4.63 11.55 8.62
CA ILE A 210 -5.66 12.35 7.95
C ILE A 210 -7.00 11.61 7.79
N ALA A 211 -6.99 10.27 7.83
CA ALA A 211 -8.21 9.46 7.82
C ALA A 211 -8.00 8.10 8.50
N GLU A 212 -9.10 7.47 8.90
CA GLU A 212 -9.19 6.07 9.33
C GLU A 212 -10.46 5.49 8.71
N ILE A 213 -10.31 4.40 7.97
CA ILE A 213 -11.36 3.81 7.13
C ILE A 213 -11.39 2.32 7.43
N GLY A 214 -12.24 1.94 8.38
CA GLY A 214 -12.27 0.57 8.90
C GLY A 214 -10.91 0.18 9.50
N LYS A 215 -10.24 -0.77 8.86
CA LYS A 215 -8.92 -1.29 9.28
C LYS A 215 -7.72 -0.59 8.63
N CYS A 216 -7.97 0.36 7.72
CA CYS A 216 -6.93 1.14 7.05
C CYS A 216 -6.77 2.51 7.70
N ILE A 217 -5.52 2.94 7.94
CA ILE A 217 -5.21 4.31 8.37
C ILE A 217 -4.46 5.03 7.26
N VAL A 218 -4.83 6.28 7.02
CA VAL A 218 -4.19 7.14 6.02
C VAL A 218 -3.41 8.24 6.71
N PHE A 219 -2.14 8.34 6.36
CA PHE A 219 -1.22 9.37 6.80
C PHE A 219 -0.83 10.28 5.63
N GLU A 220 -0.62 11.56 5.92
CA GLU A 220 0.07 12.50 5.05
C GLU A 220 1.48 12.72 5.59
N LYS A 221 2.49 12.58 4.73
CA LYS A 221 3.87 12.91 5.09
C LYS A 221 4.00 14.43 5.18
N THR A 222 4.50 14.94 6.30
CA THR A 222 4.52 16.38 6.60
C THR A 222 5.84 17.08 6.23
N SER A 223 6.88 16.29 5.98
CA SER A 223 8.25 16.77 5.71
C SER A 223 8.94 15.82 4.75
N ASP A 224 9.73 16.35 3.81
CA ASP A 224 10.53 15.56 2.87
C ASP A 224 11.56 14.66 3.58
N THR A 225 12.07 15.12 4.71
CA THR A 225 13.05 14.39 5.51
C THR A 225 12.37 13.70 6.68
N ARG A 226 12.64 12.40 6.83
CA ARG A 226 12.27 11.64 8.01
C ARG A 226 13.07 12.11 9.23
N MET A 227 12.45 12.06 10.41
CA MET A 227 13.15 12.29 11.67
C MET A 227 14.22 11.21 11.89
N MET A 228 15.47 11.63 12.08
CA MET A 228 16.60 10.77 12.42
C MET A 228 17.18 11.21 13.76
N GLY A 229 17.68 10.25 14.53
CA GLY A 229 18.17 10.49 15.89
C GLY A 229 17.16 10.02 16.91
N TRP A 230 17.56 9.08 17.76
CA TRP A 230 16.65 8.44 18.71
C TRP A 230 16.06 9.44 19.72
N LEU A 231 16.79 10.51 20.09
CA LEU A 231 16.31 11.56 20.99
C LEU A 231 15.23 12.45 20.35
N ASP A 232 15.25 12.58 19.03
CA ASP A 232 14.36 13.47 18.30
C ASP A 232 13.01 12.80 17.98
N GLN A 233 13.02 11.47 17.86
CA GLN A 233 11.82 10.65 17.62
C GLN A 233 10.87 10.64 18.81
N GLU A 234 9.58 10.87 18.54
CA GLU A 234 8.54 10.95 19.58
C GLU A 234 8.32 9.61 20.27
N ILE A 235 8.48 8.49 19.55
CA ILE A 235 8.35 7.15 20.14
C ILE A 235 9.30 6.93 21.33
N ASN A 236 10.51 7.49 21.28
CA ASN A 236 11.54 7.30 22.32
C ASN A 236 11.40 8.28 23.50
N LYS A 237 10.55 9.30 23.38
CA LYS A 237 10.26 10.25 24.46
C LYS A 237 9.23 9.69 25.44
N ARG A 238 8.56 8.61 25.07
CA ARG A 238 7.62 7.90 25.94
C ARG A 238 8.40 7.15 27.03
N PRO A 239 7.93 7.16 28.28
CA PRO A 239 8.51 6.33 29.31
C PRO A 239 8.42 4.87 28.87
N PHE A 240 9.56 4.16 28.85
CA PHE A 240 9.54 2.71 28.74
C PHE A 240 8.68 2.18 29.88
N THR A 241 7.73 1.29 29.60
CA THR A 241 7.04 0.53 30.65
C THR A 241 8.11 -0.18 31.48
N GLY A 242 8.31 0.24 32.73
CA GLY A 242 9.34 -0.30 33.63
C GLY A 242 10.49 0.64 33.99
N PHE A 243 10.57 1.84 33.42
CA PHE A 243 11.44 2.91 33.91
C PHE A 243 10.60 4.07 34.43
N SER A 244 10.98 4.62 35.58
CA SER A 244 10.37 5.85 36.09
C SER A 244 10.72 7.05 35.19
N GLU A 245 9.86 8.06 35.15
CA GLU A 245 10.10 9.29 34.36
C GLU A 245 11.46 9.94 34.67
N SER A 246 11.93 9.82 35.92
CA SER A 246 13.23 10.35 36.35
C SER A 246 14.42 9.61 35.74
N GLU A 247 14.32 8.29 35.57
CA GLU A 247 15.37 7.47 34.94
C GLU A 247 15.48 7.78 33.44
N VAL A 248 14.35 7.97 32.77
CA VAL A 248 14.29 8.36 31.35
C VAL A 248 14.83 9.78 31.15
N ALA A 249 14.40 10.74 31.97
CA ALA A 249 14.87 12.12 31.92
C ALA A 249 16.39 12.23 32.13
N SER A 250 16.96 11.44 33.04
CA SER A 250 18.41 11.43 33.30
C SER A 250 19.26 10.94 32.13
N LYS A 251 18.71 10.06 31.28
CA LYS A 251 19.39 9.52 30.09
C LYS A 251 19.16 10.36 28.84
N ILE A 252 17.97 10.93 28.68
CA ILE A 252 17.57 11.74 27.51
C ILE A 252 18.10 13.17 27.62
N ASN A 253 18.12 13.77 28.82
CA ASN A 253 18.63 15.12 29.04
C ASN A 253 19.36 15.21 30.39
N PRO A 254 20.62 14.75 30.46
CA PRO A 254 21.39 14.70 31.71
C PRO A 254 21.56 16.08 32.34
N PHE A 255 21.58 17.15 31.55
CA PHE A 255 21.68 18.52 32.04
C PHE A 255 20.39 19.00 32.70
N LYS A 256 19.22 18.78 32.08
CA LYS A 256 17.92 19.11 32.69
C LYS A 256 17.67 18.30 33.96
N ALA A 257 18.03 17.01 33.95
CA ALA A 257 17.95 16.16 35.13
C ALA A 257 18.89 16.62 36.25
N PHE A 258 20.10 17.07 35.89
CA PHE A 258 21.02 17.70 36.85
C PHE A 258 20.43 18.98 37.45
N LEU A 259 19.86 19.88 36.65
CA LEU A 259 19.24 21.12 37.12
C LEU A 259 18.05 20.88 38.07
N GLN A 260 17.19 19.90 37.78
CA GLN A 260 16.11 19.49 38.69
C GLN A 260 16.68 18.90 39.99
N LYS A 261 17.73 18.08 39.90
CA LYS A 261 18.38 17.47 41.07
C LYS A 261 19.00 18.52 42.01
N ILE A 262 19.46 19.65 41.48
CA ILE A 262 20.03 20.75 42.28
C ILE A 262 19.02 21.88 42.59
N GLY A 263 17.73 21.67 42.29
CA GLY A 263 16.64 22.58 42.66
C GLY A 263 16.62 23.90 41.88
N ILE A 264 17.19 23.94 40.68
CA ILE A 264 17.16 25.11 39.79
C ILE A 264 15.91 25.10 38.88
N LEU A 265 15.33 23.93 38.65
CA LEU A 265 14.11 23.68 37.88
C LEU A 265 13.11 22.86 38.70
#